data_AF-A0A1D8K8X9-F1
#
_entry.id   AF-A0A1D8K8X9-F1
#
_cell.length_a   1.000
_cell.length_b   1.000
_cell.length_c   1.000
_cell.angle_alpha   90.00
_cell.angle_beta   90.00
_cell.angle_gamma   90.00
#
_symmetry.space_group_name_H-M   'P 1'
#
loop_
_entity.id
_entity.type
_entity.pdbx_description
1 polymer ?
#
loop_
_entity_poly.entity_id
_entity_poly.type
_entity_poly.pdbx_seq_one_letter_code
_entity_poly.pdbx_strand_id
1 'polypeptide(L)'
;MSDEALDGQRATRTLRPEAEYIGLAAIRDVISAFYTQARRDPVLGPRFATVRDWANHEARLTHFWWVALGGRAYAAYRYRVVERHRTAGVTEDDLQRWFTLFGTCVRQRLPGPYAELWLRRARAMGRVLTQVAGKLT
;
A
#
# COMPACT_ATOMS: atom_id res chain seq x y z
N MET A 1 42.36 -7.89 -32.42
CA MET A 1 42.25 -9.11 -31.59
C MET A 1 43.20 -8.89 -30.41
N SER A 2 42.80 -8.66 -29.17
CA SER A 2 41.54 -8.81 -28.43
C SER A 2 41.66 -7.83 -27.24
N ASP A 3 40.81 -6.82 -27.13
CA ASP A 3 39.63 -6.74 -26.26
C ASP A 3 39.53 -7.70 -25.07
N GLU A 4 39.01 -7.15 -23.96
CA GLU A 4 38.47 -7.81 -22.76
C GLU A 4 39.38 -7.95 -21.51
N ALA A 5 39.49 -6.85 -20.76
CA ALA A 5 39.46 -6.89 -19.29
C ALA A 5 38.92 -5.55 -18.75
N LEU A 6 37.72 -5.17 -19.20
CA LEU A 6 36.91 -4.21 -18.45
C LEU A 6 36.22 -4.98 -17.34
N ASP A 7 36.89 -4.99 -16.19
CA ASP A 7 36.34 -5.39 -14.90
C ASP A 7 35.00 -4.67 -14.68
N GLY A 8 33.93 -5.43 -14.93
CA GLY A 8 32.55 -5.01 -14.83
C GLY A 8 32.13 -4.89 -13.38
N GLN A 9 32.74 -3.98 -12.62
CA GLN A 9 32.21 -3.53 -11.35
C GLN A 9 30.98 -2.65 -11.64
N ARG A 10 29.86 -3.31 -11.99
CA ARG A 10 28.55 -2.69 -12.03
C ARG A 10 28.19 -2.40 -10.57
N ALA A 11 28.53 -1.21 -10.10
CA ALA A 11 28.15 -0.71 -8.80
C ALA A 11 26.66 -0.99 -8.60
N THR A 12 26.32 -1.91 -7.70
CA THR A 12 24.97 -2.11 -7.22
C THR A 12 24.60 -0.85 -6.47
N ARG A 13 24.07 0.15 -7.18
CA ARG A 13 23.42 1.30 -6.57
C ARG A 13 22.30 0.71 -5.72
N THR A 14 22.53 0.58 -4.41
CA THR A 14 21.52 0.16 -3.45
C THR A 14 20.39 1.17 -3.57
N LEU A 15 19.34 0.81 -4.29
CA LEU A 15 18.17 1.66 -4.44
C LEU A 15 17.61 1.82 -3.03
N ARG A 16 17.59 3.05 -2.51
CA ARG A 16 16.90 3.30 -1.23
C ARG A 16 15.45 2.84 -1.36
N PRO A 17 14.86 2.26 -0.31
CA PRO A 17 13.45 1.87 -0.34
C PRO A 17 12.51 3.02 -0.70
N GLU A 18 11.42 2.73 -1.41
CA GLU A 18 10.37 3.71 -1.75
C GLU A 18 9.84 4.41 -0.49
N ALA A 19 9.73 3.67 0.61
CA ALA A 19 9.30 4.17 1.91
C ALA A 19 10.17 5.31 2.45
N GLU A 20 11.49 5.27 2.22
CA GLU A 20 12.41 6.31 2.69
C GLU A 20 12.30 7.59 1.87
N TYR A 21 11.99 7.49 0.58
CA TYR A 21 11.71 8.67 -0.25
C TYR A 21 10.37 9.32 0.09
N ILE A 22 9.36 8.53 0.45
CA ILE A 22 8.04 9.05 0.82
C ILE A 22 8.06 9.61 2.25
N GLY A 23 8.74 8.92 3.17
CA GLY A 23 8.82 9.28 4.58
C GLY A 23 7.64 8.75 5.41
N LEU A 24 7.94 8.31 6.64
CA LEU A 24 6.95 7.70 7.54
C LEU A 24 5.81 8.66 7.91
N ALA A 25 6.14 9.95 8.14
CA ALA A 25 5.14 10.97 8.45
C ALA A 25 4.15 11.16 7.29
N ALA A 26 4.64 11.26 6.06
CA ALA A 26 3.77 11.43 4.90
C ALA A 26 2.89 10.19 4.64
N ILE A 27 3.41 8.98 4.88
CA ILE A 27 2.61 7.76 4.85
C ILE A 27 1.48 7.83 5.87
N ARG A 28 1.78 8.21 7.12
CA ARG A 28 0.76 8.38 8.17
C ARG A 28 -0.32 9.38 7.76
N ASP A 29 0.08 10.52 7.19
CA ASP A 29 -0.85 11.59 6.81
C ASP A 29 -1.79 11.15 5.67
N VAL A 30 -1.27 10.38 4.70
CA VAL A 30 -2.10 9.75 3.66
C VAL A 30 -3.08 8.75 4.26
N ILE A 31 -2.63 7.90 5.19
CA ILE A 31 -3.48 6.87 5.81
C ILE A 31 -4.59 7.50 6.65
N SER A 32 -4.28 8.51 7.44
CA SER A 32 -5.28 9.21 8.25
C SER A 32 -6.32 9.91 7.37
N ALA A 33 -5.88 10.54 6.28
CA ALA A 33 -6.79 11.16 5.33
C ALA A 33 -7.67 10.17 4.57
N PHE A 34 -7.09 9.04 4.15
CA PHE A 34 -7.82 7.97 3.51
C PHE A 34 -8.94 7.47 4.44
N TYR A 35 -8.64 7.17 5.70
CA TYR A 35 -9.66 6.67 6.63
C TYR A 35 -10.68 7.72 7.04
N THR A 36 -10.29 9.00 7.12
CA THR A 36 -11.24 10.10 7.32
C THR A 36 -12.31 10.14 6.23
N GLN A 37 -11.95 9.84 4.97
CA GLN A 37 -12.89 9.81 3.85
C GLN A 37 -13.59 8.46 3.71
N ALA A 38 -12.86 7.35 3.77
CA ALA A 38 -13.39 6.00 3.61
C ALA A 38 -14.47 5.66 4.64
N ARG A 39 -14.37 6.18 5.88
CA ARG A 39 -15.39 6.00 6.93
C ARG A 39 -16.72 6.67 6.63
N ARG A 40 -16.71 7.73 5.83
CA ARG A 40 -17.91 8.49 5.43
C ARG A 40 -18.47 8.02 4.09
N ASP A 41 -17.70 7.21 3.38
CA ASP A 41 -18.10 6.65 2.10
C ASP A 41 -19.22 5.61 2.30
N PRO A 42 -20.34 5.70 1.56
CA PRO A 42 -21.50 4.84 1.79
C PRO A 42 -21.26 3.35 1.48
N VAL A 43 -20.23 3.02 0.69
CA VAL A 43 -19.90 1.64 0.31
C VAL A 43 -18.72 1.13 1.13
N LEU A 44 -17.65 1.92 1.24
CA LEU A 44 -16.44 1.52 1.98
C LEU A 44 -16.64 1.63 3.49
N GLY A 45 -17.40 2.61 3.98
CA GLY A 45 -17.61 2.86 5.41
C GLY A 45 -18.12 1.61 6.15
N PRO A 46 -19.21 0.97 5.69
CA PRO A 46 -19.72 -0.27 6.28
C PRO A 46 -18.68 -1.41 6.35
N ARG A 47 -17.74 -1.50 5.40
CA ARG A 47 -16.68 -2.53 5.40
C ARG A 47 -15.74 -2.42 6.61
N PHE A 48 -15.67 -1.24 7.23
CA PHE A 48 -14.83 -0.98 8.40
C PHE A 48 -15.64 -0.80 9.71
N ALA A 49 -16.93 -1.13 9.72
CA ALA A 49 -17.81 -0.90 10.88
C ALA A 49 -17.39 -1.64 12.16
N THR A 50 -16.61 -2.72 12.04
CA THR A 50 -16.10 -3.51 13.16
C THR A 50 -14.85 -2.91 13.82
N VAL A 51 -14.23 -1.89 13.21
CA VAL A 51 -13.07 -1.19 13.78
C VAL A 51 -13.51 -0.34 14.97
N ARG A 52 -13.02 -0.71 16.16
CA ARG A 52 -13.30 0.01 17.42
C ARG A 52 -12.21 1.03 17.75
N ASP A 53 -10.96 0.61 17.63
CA ASP A 53 -9.78 1.44 17.92
C ASP A 53 -9.17 1.94 16.61
N TRP A 54 -9.57 3.15 16.21
CA TRP A 54 -9.12 3.79 14.97
C TRP A 54 -7.65 4.20 15.02
N ALA A 55 -7.16 4.65 16.18
CA ALA A 55 -5.77 5.07 16.32
C ALA A 55 -4.82 3.88 16.10
N ASN A 56 -5.12 2.73 16.71
CA ASN A 56 -4.36 1.50 16.49
C ASN A 56 -4.51 0.97 15.06
N HIS A 57 -5.72 1.02 14.48
CA HIS A 57 -5.95 0.59 13.10
C HIS A 57 -5.11 1.40 12.10
N GLU A 58 -5.13 2.72 12.21
CA GLU A 58 -4.34 3.62 11.36
C GLU A 58 -2.82 3.43 11.59
N ALA A 59 -2.37 3.25 12.82
CA ALA A 59 -0.97 2.97 13.13
C ALA A 59 -0.49 1.64 12.51
N ARG A 60 -1.30 0.58 12.61
CA ARG A 60 -0.99 -0.73 12.01
C ARG A 60 -0.91 -0.67 10.49
N LEU A 61 -1.75 0.15 9.84
CA LEU A 61 -1.73 0.31 8.39
C LEU A 61 -0.67 1.28 7.90
N THR A 62 -0.31 2.28 8.70
CA THR A 62 0.90 3.09 8.47
C THR A 62 2.14 2.20 8.46
N HIS A 63 2.27 1.30 9.45
CA HIS A 63 3.36 0.32 9.48
C HIS A 63 3.31 -0.64 8.29
N PHE A 64 2.12 -1.14 7.94
CA PHE A 64 1.94 -2.03 6.79
C PHE A 64 2.48 -1.38 5.52
N TRP A 65 2.09 -0.14 5.23
CA TRP A 65 2.52 0.56 4.03
C TRP A 65 4.01 0.89 4.03
N TRP A 66 4.55 1.30 5.18
CA TRP A 66 6.00 1.50 5.34
C TRP A 66 6.79 0.25 4.92
N VAL A 67 6.43 -0.93 5.46
CA VAL A 67 7.10 -2.20 5.12
C VAL A 67 6.79 -2.62 3.67
N ALA A 68 5.55 -2.47 3.22
CA ALA A 68 5.13 -2.77 1.86
C ALA A 68 5.86 -1.93 0.80
N LEU A 69 6.36 -0.76 1.16
CA LEU A 69 7.17 0.14 0.33
C LEU A 69 8.69 -0.07 0.56
N GLY A 70 9.07 -1.15 1.24
CA GLY A 70 10.46 -1.57 1.45
C GLY A 70 11.14 -0.98 2.69
N GLY A 71 10.42 -0.22 3.51
CA GLY A 71 10.95 0.32 4.75
C GLY A 71 11.26 -0.80 5.77
N ARG A 72 12.28 -0.59 6.60
CA ARG A 72 12.62 -1.52 7.69
C ARG A 72 11.50 -1.57 8.72
N ALA A 73 11.00 -2.76 9.04
CA ALA A 73 9.94 -2.93 10.04
C ALA A 73 10.36 -2.34 11.41
N TYR A 74 9.44 -1.62 12.05
CA TYR A 74 9.63 -1.01 13.36
C TYR A 74 8.66 -1.55 14.42
N ALA A 75 7.79 -2.49 14.05
CA ALA A 75 6.89 -3.21 14.94
C ALA A 75 6.75 -4.67 14.51
N ALA A 76 6.49 -5.56 15.47
CA ALA A 76 6.37 -7.00 15.26
C ALA A 76 4.97 -7.41 14.76
N TYR A 77 4.47 -6.78 13.68
CA TYR A 77 3.18 -7.13 13.09
C TYR A 77 3.30 -8.26 12.06
N ARG A 78 2.30 -9.17 12.07
CA ARG A 78 2.12 -10.18 11.01
C ARG A 78 0.83 -9.86 10.26
N TYR A 79 0.94 -9.72 8.94
CA TYR A 79 -0.18 -9.37 8.08
C TYR A 79 -0.65 -10.59 7.28
N ARG A 80 -1.95 -10.89 7.35
CA ARG A 80 -2.63 -11.91 6.53
C ARG A 80 -3.55 -11.22 5.54
N VAL A 81 -2.98 -10.39 4.66
CA VAL A 81 -3.73 -9.45 3.81
C VAL A 81 -4.76 -10.19 2.96
N VAL A 82 -4.32 -11.18 2.18
CA VAL A 82 -5.20 -11.97 1.29
C VAL A 82 -6.34 -12.61 2.06
N GLU A 83 -6.02 -13.35 3.13
CA GLU A 83 -7.04 -14.05 3.92
C GLU A 83 -8.06 -13.08 4.53
N ARG A 84 -7.62 -11.95 5.09
CA ARG A 84 -8.52 -10.95 5.68
C ARG A 84 -9.48 -10.35 4.65
N HIS A 85 -9.01 -10.03 3.45
CA HIS A 85 -9.86 -9.48 2.39
C HIS A 85 -10.82 -10.54 1.82
N ARG A 86 -10.35 -11.80 1.72
CA ARG A 86 -11.19 -12.95 1.33
C ARG A 86 -12.31 -13.20 2.33
N THR A 87 -12.01 -13.30 3.63
CA THR A 87 -13.01 -13.47 4.69
C THR A 87 -14.01 -12.31 4.73
N ALA A 88 -13.56 -11.09 4.44
CA ALA A 88 -14.42 -9.91 4.38
C ALA A 88 -15.29 -9.82 3.12
N GLY A 89 -15.12 -10.74 2.15
CA GLY A 89 -15.88 -10.75 0.90
C GLY A 89 -15.67 -9.47 0.09
N VAL A 90 -14.41 -9.01 0.00
CA VAL A 90 -14.06 -7.82 -0.80
C VAL A 90 -14.22 -8.14 -2.29
N THR A 91 -15.00 -7.33 -2.99
CA THR A 91 -15.26 -7.46 -4.42
C THR A 91 -14.30 -6.59 -5.26
N GLU A 92 -14.33 -6.78 -6.57
CA GLU A 92 -13.63 -5.89 -7.49
C GLU A 92 -14.17 -4.46 -7.43
N ASP A 93 -15.48 -4.28 -7.31
CA ASP A 93 -16.11 -2.95 -7.17
C ASP A 93 -15.67 -2.23 -5.89
N ASP A 94 -15.57 -2.95 -4.77
CA ASP A 94 -15.02 -2.39 -3.53
C ASP A 94 -13.59 -1.89 -3.75
N LEU A 95 -12.76 -2.69 -4.44
CA LEU A 95 -11.37 -2.35 -4.73
C LEU A 95 -11.25 -1.15 -5.68
N GLN A 96 -12.07 -1.06 -6.71
CA GLN A 96 -12.07 0.09 -7.63
C GLN A 96 -12.45 1.39 -6.90
N ARG A 97 -13.46 1.32 -6.02
CA ARG A 97 -13.84 2.45 -5.18
C ARG A 97 -12.74 2.82 -4.20
N TRP A 98 -12.11 1.82 -3.59
CA TRP A 98 -10.95 2.00 -2.71
C TRP A 98 -9.79 2.67 -3.45
N PHE A 99 -9.45 2.22 -4.66
CA PHE A 99 -8.35 2.79 -5.46
C PHE A 99 -8.62 4.22 -5.88
N THR A 100 -9.87 4.55 -6.22
CA THR A 100 -10.28 5.92 -6.54
C THR A 100 -10.05 6.84 -5.34
N LEU A 101 -10.60 6.48 -4.18
CA LEU A 101 -10.51 7.30 -2.96
C LEU A 101 -9.08 7.39 -2.43
N PHE A 102 -8.36 6.27 -2.39
CA PHE A 102 -6.95 6.22 -1.98
C PHE A 102 -6.05 7.00 -2.95
N GLY A 103 -6.28 6.86 -4.25
CA GLY A 103 -5.59 7.60 -5.31
C GLY A 103 -5.67 9.12 -5.11
N THR A 104 -6.87 9.63 -4.84
CA THR A 104 -7.09 11.04 -4.52
C THR A 104 -6.31 11.47 -3.29
N CYS A 105 -6.37 10.69 -2.20
CA CYS A 105 -5.67 11.02 -0.95
C CYS A 105 -4.16 11.09 -1.13
N VAL A 106 -3.58 10.13 -1.86
CA VAL A 106 -2.14 10.06 -2.16
C VAL A 106 -1.72 11.26 -3.01
N ARG A 107 -2.42 11.54 -4.12
CA ARG A 107 -2.05 12.64 -5.04
C ARG A 107 -2.16 14.02 -4.41
N GLN A 108 -3.08 14.21 -3.47
CA GLN A 108 -3.23 15.48 -2.75
C GLN A 108 -2.12 15.74 -1.72
N ARG A 109 -1.38 14.71 -1.29
CA ARG A 109 -0.42 14.81 -0.18
C ARG A 109 1.02 14.59 -0.58
N LEU A 110 1.24 13.94 -1.72
CA LEU A 110 2.57 13.60 -2.18
C LEU A 110 2.88 14.25 -3.54
N PRO A 111 4.14 14.66 -3.75
CA PRO A 111 4.66 14.94 -5.08
C PRO A 111 4.39 13.79 -6.07
N GLY A 112 4.11 14.13 -7.32
CA GLY A 112 3.72 13.18 -8.38
C GLY A 112 4.57 11.91 -8.46
N PRO A 113 5.92 11.99 -8.50
CA PRO A 113 6.76 10.80 -8.57
C PRO A 113 6.55 9.83 -7.40
N TYR A 114 6.42 10.36 -6.17
CA TYR A 114 6.21 9.55 -4.96
C TYR A 114 4.80 8.98 -4.90
N ALA A 115 3.81 9.76 -5.33
CA ALA A 115 2.43 9.29 -5.50
C ALA A 115 2.36 8.09 -6.45
N GLU A 116 2.98 8.17 -7.63
CA GLU A 116 2.95 7.08 -8.62
C GLU A 116 3.65 5.80 -8.14
N LEU A 117 4.76 5.92 -7.39
CA LEU A 117 5.42 4.77 -6.78
C LEU A 117 4.47 4.00 -5.86
N TRP A 118 3.80 4.71 -4.95
CA TRP A 118 2.87 4.08 -4.01
C TRP A 118 1.64 3.53 -4.72
N LEU A 119 1.03 4.28 -5.65
CA LEU A 119 -0.16 3.82 -6.38
C LEU A 119 0.13 2.60 -7.25
N ARG A 120 1.32 2.50 -7.86
CA ARG A 120 1.75 1.27 -8.54
C ARG A 120 1.80 0.08 -7.59
N ARG A 121 2.39 0.25 -6.40
CA ARG A 121 2.45 -0.80 -5.37
C ARG A 121 1.06 -1.25 -4.95
N ALA A 122 0.16 -0.30 -4.68
CA ALA A 122 -1.20 -0.59 -4.27
C ALA A 122 -1.98 -1.37 -5.33
N ARG A 123 -1.89 -0.96 -6.61
CA ARG A 123 -2.53 -1.68 -7.73
C ARG A 123 -1.96 -3.10 -7.91
N ALA A 124 -0.65 -3.27 -7.73
CA ALA A 124 -0.03 -4.60 -7.81
C ALA A 124 -0.58 -5.55 -6.74
N MET A 125 -0.73 -5.08 -5.50
CA MET A 125 -1.36 -5.85 -4.43
C MET A 125 -2.85 -6.10 -4.70
N GLY A 126 -3.57 -5.12 -5.25
CA GLY A 126 -4.97 -5.28 -5.66
C GLY A 126 -5.21 -6.45 -6.62
N ARG A 127 -4.36 -6.59 -7.64
CA ARG A 127 -4.44 -7.71 -8.58
C ARG A 127 -4.28 -9.07 -7.91
N VAL A 128 -3.45 -9.16 -6.86
CA VAL A 128 -3.31 -10.40 -6.09
C VAL A 128 -4.61 -10.71 -5.32
N LEU A 129 -5.28 -9.69 -4.79
CA LEU A 129 -6.55 -9.88 -4.08
C LEU A 129 -7.66 -10.37 -5.02
N THR A 130 -7.76 -9.83 -6.24
CA THR A 130 -8.78 -10.24 -7.21
C THR A 130 -8.53 -11.64 -7.77
N GLN A 131 -7.27 -11.99 -8.08
CA GLN A 131 -6.90 -13.31 -8.60
C GLN A 131 -7.14 -14.47 -7.62
N VAL A 132 -7.06 -14.20 -6.31
CA VAL A 132 -7.31 -15.22 -5.28
C VAL A 132 -8.80 -15.32 -4.94
N ALA A 133 -9.57 -14.23 -5.11
CA ALA A 133 -11.02 -14.23 -4.94
C ALA A 133 -11.76 -14.96 -6.07
N GLY A 134 -11.24 -14.92 -7.30
CA GLY A 134 -11.88 -15.50 -8.50
C GLY A 134 -11.67 -17.00 -8.75
N LYS A 135 -11.04 -17.77 -7.85
CA LYS A 135 -10.72 -19.21 -8.05
C LYS A 135 -11.71 -20.19 -7.41
N LEU A 136 -12.98 -19.80 -7.25
CA LEU A 136 -14.04 -20.67 -6.69
C LEU A 136 -15.29 -20.80 -7.59
N THR A 137 -15.15 -20.51 -8.88
CA THR A 137 -16.10 -20.91 -9.93
C THR A 137 -15.45 -21.95 -10.82
#